data_AF-A0A7K3N0L4-F1
#
_entry.id   AF-A0A7K3N0L4-F1
#
_cell.length_a   1.000
_cell.length_b   1.000
_cell.length_c   1.000
_cell.angle_alpha   90.00
_cell.angle_beta   90.00
_cell.angle_gamma   90.00
#
_symmetry.space_group_name_H-M   'P 1'
#
loop_
_entity.id
_entity.type
_entity.pdbx_description
1 polymer ?
#
loop_
_entity_poly.entity_id
_entity_poly.type
_entity_poly.pdbx_seq_one_letter_code
_entity_poly.pdbx_strand_id
1 'polypeptide(L)'
;MGVYFYHSTTTKLMNGGNEKMVYKYKNKKIKKEAIINNPSDYVLLVRPSMIRDLKSMNNKDGNLIYSMWSGYKEQPKTKEFIDLFISNNFNVIDMHTSGHADVETLQEYANAINPKMIIPIHTNNKKDYKSIFDQTVLELDDNQKYTI
;
A
#
# COMPACT_ATOMS: atom_id res chain seq x y z
N MET A 1 16.31 -9.97 12.24
CA MET A 1 15.79 -8.78 11.52
C MET A 1 16.56 -7.54 11.94
N GLY A 2 17.33 -6.94 11.03
CA GLY A 2 18.04 -5.67 11.26
C GLY A 2 17.17 -4.46 10.90
N VAL A 3 17.65 -3.25 11.24
CA VAL A 3 16.91 -2.00 11.05
C VAL A 3 17.74 -1.02 10.23
N TYR A 4 17.22 -0.65 9.06
CA TYR A 4 17.74 0.47 8.29
C TYR A 4 17.02 1.76 8.70
N PHE A 5 17.76 2.68 9.30
CA PHE A 5 17.22 3.97 9.79
C PHE A 5 17.31 5.02 8.68
N TYR A 6 16.27 5.12 7.86
CA TYR A 6 16.19 6.14 6.81
C TYR A 6 15.93 7.52 7.40
N HIS A 7 16.50 8.54 6.77
CA HIS A 7 16.61 9.86 7.40
C HIS A 7 15.25 10.50 7.71
N SER A 8 14.31 10.53 6.76
CA SER A 8 13.05 11.27 6.94
C SER A 8 12.24 10.80 8.16
N THR A 9 12.02 9.49 8.31
CA THR A 9 11.26 8.97 9.46
C THR A 9 12.05 9.02 10.74
N THR A 10 13.37 8.76 10.70
CA THR A 10 14.19 8.87 11.90
C THR A 10 14.15 10.30 12.44
N THR A 11 14.34 11.30 11.59
CA THR A 11 14.24 12.72 11.98
C THR A 11 12.86 13.07 12.52
N LYS A 12 11.77 12.60 11.89
CA LYS A 12 10.39 12.82 12.40
C LYS A 12 10.18 12.21 13.77
N LEU A 13 10.68 11.00 14.01
CA LEU A 13 10.56 10.32 15.30
C LEU A 13 11.35 11.04 16.39
N MET A 14 12.59 11.46 16.09
CA MET A 14 13.41 12.21 17.03
C MET A 14 12.75 13.56 17.39
N ASN A 15 12.35 14.34 16.38
CA ASN A 15 11.73 15.65 16.60
C ASN A 15 10.34 15.56 17.25
N GLY A 16 9.64 14.42 17.10
CA GLY A 16 8.34 14.17 17.69
C GLY A 16 8.37 13.57 19.10
N GLY A 17 9.52 13.57 19.78
CA GLY A 17 9.66 13.03 21.14
C GLY A 17 9.62 11.50 21.24
N ASN A 18 9.72 10.79 20.11
CA ASN A 18 9.67 9.32 20.04
C ASN A 18 11.07 8.68 19.99
N GLU A 19 12.07 9.38 20.54
CA GLU A 19 13.49 9.00 20.54
C GLU A 19 13.73 7.62 21.15
N LYS A 20 13.01 7.28 22.22
CA LYS A 20 13.08 5.98 22.90
C LYS A 20 12.83 4.82 21.92
N MET A 21 11.94 5.01 20.94
CA MET A 21 11.66 4.00 19.92
C MET A 21 12.83 3.81 18.96
N VAL A 22 13.51 4.91 18.58
CA VAL A 22 14.70 4.86 17.71
C VAL A 22 15.85 4.15 18.44
N TYR A 23 16.13 4.57 19.68
CA TYR A 23 17.24 4.01 20.46
C TYR A 23 17.05 2.54 20.84
N LYS A 24 15.81 2.06 21.01
CA LYS A 24 15.49 0.64 21.24
C LYS A 24 16.12 -0.29 20.20
N TYR A 25 16.29 0.18 18.95
CA TYR A 25 16.80 -0.63 17.85
C TYR A 25 18.24 -0.28 17.43
N LYS A 26 18.95 0.57 18.19
CA LYS A 26 20.31 1.03 17.85
C LYS A 26 21.27 -0.14 17.57
N ASN A 27 21.23 -1.18 18.38
CA ASN A 27 22.12 -2.35 18.25
C ASN A 27 21.77 -3.27 17.08
N LYS A 28 20.61 -3.05 16.42
CA LYS A 28 20.18 -3.78 15.23
C LYS A 28 20.39 -2.99 13.94
N LYS A 29 21.09 -1.85 14.00
CA LYS A 29 21.28 -0.94 12.87
C LYS A 29 22.03 -1.64 11.73
N ILE A 30 21.44 -1.62 10.55
CA ILE A 30 22.12 -1.90 9.28
C ILE A 30 22.60 -0.57 8.71
N LYS A 31 23.89 -0.49 8.37
CA LYS A 31 24.50 0.68 7.74
C LYS A 31 24.10 0.74 6.27
N LYS A 32 23.96 1.96 5.72
CA LYS A 32 23.63 2.18 4.31
C LYS A 32 24.66 1.51 3.40
N GLU A 33 25.94 1.60 3.76
CA GLU A 33 27.07 1.06 3.01
C GLU A 33 27.02 -0.46 2.93
N ALA A 34 26.52 -1.14 3.97
CA ALA A 34 26.38 -2.59 3.96
C ALA A 34 25.37 -3.05 2.88
N ILE A 35 24.25 -2.33 2.74
CA ILE A 35 23.23 -2.57 1.71
C ILE A 35 23.76 -2.30 0.31
N ILE A 36 24.56 -1.24 0.14
CA ILE A 36 25.15 -0.88 -1.15
C ILE A 36 26.17 -1.92 -1.60
N ASN A 37 27.02 -2.38 -0.67
CA ASN A 37 28.11 -3.29 -1.00
C ASN A 37 27.65 -4.73 -1.24
N ASN A 38 26.56 -5.17 -0.58
CA ASN A 38 26.05 -6.54 -0.69
C ASN A 38 24.51 -6.54 -0.87
N PRO A 39 23.99 -5.96 -1.97
CA PRO A 39 22.54 -5.75 -2.13
C PRO A 39 21.72 -7.05 -2.15
N SER A 40 22.32 -8.15 -2.65
CA SER A 40 21.70 -9.48 -2.69
C SER A 40 21.37 -10.06 -1.32
N ASP A 41 22.02 -9.57 -0.26
CA ASP A 41 21.87 -10.10 1.09
C ASP A 41 20.66 -9.49 1.83
N TYR A 42 19.97 -8.53 1.20
CA TYR A 42 18.94 -7.73 1.85
C TYR A 42 17.62 -7.72 1.10
N VAL A 43 16.54 -7.85 1.88
CA VAL A 43 15.19 -7.44 1.48
C VAL A 43 14.84 -6.18 2.27
N LEU A 44 14.45 -5.12 1.57
CA LEU A 44 14.16 -3.81 2.15
C LEU A 44 12.69 -3.47 1.99
N LEU A 45 12.05 -3.14 3.11
CA LEU A 45 10.74 -2.49 3.06
C LEU A 45 10.95 -1.02 2.65
N VAL A 46 10.51 -0.69 1.45
CA VAL A 46 10.66 0.64 0.85
C VAL A 46 9.32 1.37 0.78
N ARG A 47 9.36 2.70 0.87
CA ARG A 47 8.19 3.59 0.81
C ARG A 47 8.53 4.82 -0.03
N PRO A 48 7.55 5.49 -0.66
CA PRO A 48 7.78 6.74 -1.40
C PRO A 48 8.55 7.81 -0.60
N SER A 49 8.34 7.89 0.73
CA SER A 49 9.07 8.83 1.59
C SER A 49 10.57 8.54 1.74
N MET A 50 11.06 7.39 1.26
CA MET A 50 12.47 7.00 1.28
C MET A 50 13.21 7.39 0.00
N ILE A 51 12.55 8.06 -0.96
CA ILE A 51 13.10 8.32 -2.30
C ILE A 51 14.47 9.01 -2.28
N ARG A 52 14.72 9.92 -1.33
CA ARG A 52 16.01 10.61 -1.19
C ARG A 52 17.12 9.64 -0.80
N ASP A 53 16.85 8.76 0.16
CA ASP A 53 17.80 7.75 0.62
C ASP A 53 18.07 6.74 -0.49
N LEU A 54 17.03 6.27 -1.20
CA LEU A 54 17.15 5.35 -2.34
C LEU A 54 17.96 5.95 -3.51
N LYS A 55 17.67 7.20 -3.91
CA LYS A 55 18.47 7.94 -4.91
C LYS A 55 19.95 7.98 -4.52
N SER A 56 20.23 8.20 -3.24
CA SER A 56 21.60 8.25 -2.72
C SER A 56 22.28 6.89 -2.58
N MET A 57 21.54 5.78 -2.60
CA MET A 57 22.15 4.45 -2.62
C MET A 57 22.51 4.00 -4.04
N ASN A 58 21.73 4.43 -5.05
CA ASN A 58 21.98 4.16 -6.47
C ASN A 58 22.19 2.66 -6.78
N ASN A 59 21.50 1.77 -6.04
CA ASN A 59 21.46 0.35 -6.36
C ASN A 59 20.82 0.16 -7.74
N LYS A 60 21.26 -0.89 -8.44
CA LYS A 60 20.78 -1.27 -9.76
C LYS A 60 20.45 -2.77 -9.81
N ASP A 61 19.77 -3.18 -10.86
CA ASP A 61 19.60 -4.60 -11.23
C ASP A 61 18.92 -5.44 -10.13
N GLY A 62 17.85 -4.90 -9.53
CA GLY A 62 17.10 -5.54 -8.45
C GLY A 62 15.65 -5.85 -8.80
N ASN A 63 14.89 -6.27 -7.78
CA ASN A 63 13.44 -6.48 -7.90
C ASN A 63 12.69 -5.53 -6.97
N LEU A 64 11.68 -4.85 -7.50
CA LEU A 64 10.67 -4.15 -6.71
C LEU A 64 9.40 -4.98 -6.69
N ILE A 65 9.09 -5.55 -5.53
CA ILE A 65 7.79 -6.20 -5.31
C ILE A 65 6.77 -5.12 -4.95
N TYR A 66 5.86 -4.82 -5.87
CA TYR A 66 4.75 -3.91 -5.66
C TYR A 66 3.53 -4.67 -5.13
N SER A 67 3.37 -4.68 -3.80
CA SER A 67 2.30 -5.41 -3.10
C SER A 67 1.08 -4.54 -2.75
N MET A 68 0.86 -3.47 -3.51
CA MET A 68 -0.22 -2.50 -3.27
C MET A 68 -1.21 -2.52 -4.44
N TRP A 69 -2.38 -1.90 -4.25
CA TRP A 69 -3.37 -1.78 -5.32
C TRP A 69 -2.78 -1.06 -6.54
N SER A 70 -2.95 -1.63 -7.73
CA SER A 70 -2.38 -1.13 -8.99
C SER A 70 -2.85 0.29 -9.33
N GLY A 71 -4.07 0.67 -8.94
CA GLY A 71 -4.59 2.02 -9.15
C GLY A 71 -3.78 3.11 -8.45
N TYR A 72 -3.01 2.78 -7.40
CA TYR A 72 -2.11 3.75 -6.78
C TYR A 72 -0.89 4.10 -7.63
N LYS A 73 -0.56 3.34 -8.68
CA LYS A 73 0.54 3.65 -9.60
C LYS A 73 0.31 4.95 -10.37
N GLU A 74 -0.94 5.31 -10.61
CA GLU A 74 -1.32 6.57 -11.29
C GLU A 74 -1.12 7.80 -10.40
N GLN A 75 -0.95 7.63 -9.09
CA GLN A 75 -0.71 8.75 -8.19
C GLN A 75 0.71 9.31 -8.41
N PRO A 76 0.88 10.64 -8.56
CA PRO A 76 2.17 11.24 -8.91
C PRO A 76 3.36 10.79 -8.05
N LYS A 77 3.16 10.68 -6.73
CA LYS A 77 4.22 10.26 -5.79
C LYS A 77 4.59 8.78 -5.94
N THR A 78 3.62 7.92 -6.21
CA THR A 78 3.87 6.49 -6.43
C THR A 78 4.55 6.28 -7.78
N LYS A 79 4.11 7.03 -8.80
CA LYS A 79 4.72 7.00 -10.12
C LYS A 79 6.19 7.40 -10.07
N GLU A 80 6.53 8.56 -9.47
CA GLU A 80 7.94 9.00 -9.32
C GLU A 80 8.78 7.94 -8.59
N PHE A 81 8.19 7.31 -7.56
CA PHE A 81 8.86 6.29 -6.79
C PHE A 81 9.15 5.03 -7.63
N ILE A 82 8.19 4.54 -8.42
CA ILE A 82 8.37 3.38 -9.29
C ILE A 82 9.33 3.72 -10.44
N ASP A 83 9.22 4.90 -11.03
CA ASP A 83 10.08 5.38 -12.12
C ASP A 83 11.56 5.37 -11.70
N LEU A 84 11.88 5.68 -10.43
CA LEU A 84 13.25 5.56 -9.90
C LEU A 84 13.80 4.13 -9.99
N PHE A 85 12.97 3.12 -9.66
CA PHE A 85 13.40 1.72 -9.74
C PHE A 85 13.55 1.29 -11.20
N ILE A 86 12.63 1.69 -12.08
CA ILE A 86 12.72 1.42 -13.52
C ILE A 86 14.00 2.06 -14.11
N SER A 87 14.29 3.32 -13.77
CA SER A 87 15.50 4.00 -14.25
C SER A 87 16.80 3.35 -13.76
N ASN A 88 16.73 2.58 -12.67
CA ASN A 88 17.84 1.82 -12.12
C ASN A 88 17.83 0.35 -12.56
N ASN A 89 17.10 0.01 -13.63
CA ASN A 89 17.02 -1.33 -14.19
C ASN A 89 16.46 -2.39 -13.22
N PHE A 90 15.51 -2.02 -12.36
CA PHE A 90 14.80 -2.99 -11.54
C PHE A 90 13.65 -3.62 -12.33
N ASN A 91 13.43 -4.91 -12.08
CA ASN A 91 12.19 -5.57 -12.46
C ASN A 91 11.08 -5.21 -11.45
N VAL A 92 9.98 -4.63 -11.95
CA VAL A 92 8.81 -4.27 -11.12
C VAL A 92 7.78 -5.38 -11.21
N ILE A 93 7.54 -6.07 -10.09
CA ILE A 93 6.68 -7.24 -10.00
C ILE A 93 5.44 -6.88 -9.19
N ASP A 94 4.26 -6.95 -9.81
CA ASP A 94 2.98 -6.75 -9.12
C ASP A 94 2.56 -8.02 -8.39
N MET A 95 2.42 -7.93 -7.06
CA MET A 95 1.94 -9.03 -6.22
C MET A 95 0.98 -8.50 -5.15
N HIS A 96 -0.23 -8.18 -5.54
CA HIS A 96 -1.26 -7.66 -4.64
C HIS A 96 -2.41 -8.66 -4.48
N THR A 97 -2.82 -8.88 -3.23
CA THR A 97 -4.06 -9.59 -2.90
C THR A 97 -5.05 -8.58 -2.33
N SER A 98 -6.27 -8.57 -2.88
CA SER A 98 -7.35 -7.72 -2.37
C SER A 98 -7.69 -8.06 -0.92
N GLY A 99 -7.99 -7.04 -0.12
CA GLY A 99 -8.55 -7.21 1.23
C GLY A 99 -10.09 -7.23 1.26
N HIS A 100 -10.74 -7.06 0.10
CA HIS A 100 -12.19 -7.08 -0.04
C HIS A 100 -12.67 -8.42 -0.63
N ALA A 101 -13.86 -8.84 -0.21
CA ALA A 101 -14.56 -9.99 -0.79
C ALA A 101 -14.83 -9.75 -2.28
N ASP A 102 -14.73 -10.81 -3.07
CA ASP A 102 -15.14 -10.79 -4.48
C ASP A 102 -16.67 -10.78 -4.62
N VAL A 103 -17.13 -10.60 -5.86
CA VAL A 103 -18.55 -10.50 -6.20
C VAL A 103 -19.31 -11.77 -5.80
N GLU A 104 -18.75 -12.95 -6.08
CA GLU A 104 -19.37 -14.24 -5.78
C GLU A 104 -19.59 -14.39 -4.26
N THR A 105 -18.55 -14.10 -3.47
CA THR A 105 -18.64 -14.13 -2.00
C THR A 105 -19.68 -13.13 -1.47
N LEU A 106 -19.75 -11.93 -2.05
CA LEU A 106 -20.77 -10.94 -1.66
C LEU A 106 -22.19 -11.39 -2.01
N GLN A 107 -22.39 -12.04 -3.16
CA GLN A 107 -23.69 -12.62 -3.55
C GLN A 107 -24.11 -13.74 -2.61
N GLU A 108 -23.21 -14.66 -2.27
CA GLU A 108 -23.46 -15.71 -1.29
C GLU A 108 -23.89 -15.11 0.06
N TYR A 109 -23.17 -14.08 0.53
CA TYR A 109 -23.50 -13.38 1.76
C TYR A 109 -24.89 -12.70 1.69
N ALA A 110 -25.18 -11.98 0.62
CA ALA A 110 -26.47 -11.32 0.42
C ALA A 110 -27.63 -12.32 0.38
N ASN A 111 -27.44 -13.45 -0.29
CA ASN A 111 -28.45 -14.51 -0.38
C ASN A 111 -28.68 -15.20 0.96
N ALA A 112 -27.63 -15.44 1.74
CA ALA A 112 -27.72 -16.07 3.06
C ALA A 112 -28.49 -15.20 4.07
N ILE A 113 -28.27 -13.88 4.07
CA ILE A 113 -28.95 -12.96 4.98
C ILE A 113 -30.32 -12.48 4.45
N ASN A 114 -30.54 -12.58 3.13
CA ASN A 114 -31.75 -12.17 2.41
C ASN A 114 -32.30 -10.80 2.83
N PRO A 115 -31.53 -9.71 2.64
CA PRO A 115 -31.92 -8.40 3.11
C PRO A 115 -33.06 -7.83 2.24
N LYS A 116 -33.94 -7.03 2.85
CA LYS A 116 -34.98 -6.29 2.10
C LYS A 116 -34.38 -5.28 1.13
N MET A 117 -33.19 -4.77 1.44
CA MET A 117 -32.51 -3.73 0.67
C MET A 117 -30.99 -3.82 0.85
N ILE A 118 -30.24 -3.57 -0.21
CA ILE A 118 -28.79 -3.41 -0.22
C ILE A 118 -28.47 -1.94 -0.49
N ILE A 119 -27.61 -1.35 0.35
CA ILE A 119 -27.06 -0.01 0.13
C ILE A 119 -25.55 -0.17 -0.11
N PRO A 120 -25.07 -0.01 -1.36
CA PRO A 120 -23.64 -0.15 -1.66
C PRO A 120 -22.84 0.99 -1.01
N ILE A 121 -21.85 0.63 -0.19
CA ILE A 121 -20.90 1.57 0.43
C ILE A 121 -19.46 1.18 0.08
N HIS A 122 -18.51 2.12 0.22
CA HIS A 122 -17.08 1.88 -0.03
C HIS A 122 -16.78 1.32 -1.44
N THR A 123 -17.50 1.82 -2.45
CA THR A 123 -17.32 1.47 -3.86
C THR A 123 -17.49 2.71 -4.75
N ASN A 124 -16.74 2.79 -5.83
CA ASN A 124 -16.96 3.79 -6.88
C ASN A 124 -17.99 3.34 -7.93
N ASN A 125 -18.42 2.08 -7.88
CA ASN A 125 -19.24 1.42 -8.89
C ASN A 125 -20.61 0.99 -8.31
N LYS A 126 -21.22 1.84 -7.48
CA LYS A 126 -22.52 1.53 -6.83
C LYS A 126 -23.65 1.22 -7.82
N LYS A 127 -23.56 1.73 -9.05
CA LYS A 127 -24.53 1.46 -10.13
C LYS A 127 -24.55 -0.01 -10.56
N ASP A 128 -23.39 -0.66 -10.54
CA ASP A 128 -23.23 -2.04 -11.00
C ASP A 128 -23.92 -3.03 -10.07
N TYR A 129 -24.18 -2.65 -8.81
CA TYR A 129 -24.83 -3.52 -7.83
C TYR A 129 -26.23 -3.98 -8.29
N LYS A 130 -26.96 -3.14 -9.03
CA LYS A 130 -28.29 -3.50 -9.56
C LYS A 130 -28.25 -4.67 -10.55
N SER A 131 -27.13 -4.87 -11.26
CA SER A 131 -26.96 -6.02 -12.15
C SER A 131 -26.27 -7.20 -11.49
N ILE A 132 -25.71 -7.01 -10.29
CA ILE A 132 -24.98 -8.04 -9.54
C ILE A 132 -25.89 -8.73 -8.52
N PHE A 133 -26.83 -8.03 -7.91
CA PHE A 133 -27.67 -8.55 -6.83
C PHE A 133 -29.15 -8.59 -7.23
N ASP A 134 -29.85 -9.66 -6.84
CA ASP A 134 -31.29 -9.83 -7.07
C ASP A 134 -32.14 -9.00 -6.09
N GLN A 135 -31.59 -8.68 -4.92
CA GLN A 135 -32.26 -7.87 -3.90
C GLN A 135 -32.40 -6.41 -4.34
N THR A 136 -33.35 -5.68 -3.73
CA THR A 136 -33.53 -4.25 -4.03
C THR A 136 -32.27 -3.46 -3.66
N VAL A 137 -31.67 -2.78 -4.63
CA VAL A 137 -30.48 -1.94 -4.40
C VAL A 137 -30.88 -0.46 -4.36
N LEU A 138 -30.51 0.21 -3.26
CA LEU A 138 -30.64 1.66 -3.11
C LEU A 138 -29.26 2.32 -3.17
N GLU A 139 -29.05 3.14 -4.20
CA GLU A 139 -27.85 3.96 -4.33
C GLU A 139 -28.03 5.25 -3.52
N LEU A 140 -27.06 5.56 -2.66
CA LEU A 140 -26.98 6.82 -1.95
C LEU A 140 -25.71 7.58 -2.37
N ASP A 141 -25.81 8.91 -2.42
CA ASP A 141 -24.66 9.80 -2.58
C ASP A 141 -23.99 10.11 -1.23
N ASP A 142 -22.74 10.57 -1.29
CA ASP A 142 -22.00 10.98 -0.09
C ASP A 142 -22.79 12.05 0.68
N ASN A 143 -22.97 11.83 1.99
CA ASN A 143 -23.78 12.66 2.90
C ASN A 143 -25.30 12.64 2.66
N GLN A 144 -25.81 11.81 1.75
CA GLN A 144 -27.25 11.63 1.60
C GLN A 144 -27.81 10.87 2.82
N LYS A 145 -28.86 11.43 3.44
CA LYS A 145 -29.56 10.79 4.55
C LYS A 145 -30.64 9.85 4.03
N TYR A 146 -30.73 8.67 4.65
CA TYR A 146 -31.81 7.71 4.43
C TYR A 146 -32.45 7.37 5.78
N THR A 147 -33.78 7.33 5.81
CA THR A 147 -34.56 7.00 7.01
C THR A 147 -35.30 5.69 6.74
N ILE A 148 -35.17 4.75 7.69
CA ILE A 148 -35.76 3.41 7.65
C ILE A 148 -37.16 3.43 8.26
#